data_AF-A0A1B1AFQ4-F1
#
_entry.id   AF-A0A1B1AFQ4-F1
#
_cell.length_a   1.000
_cell.length_b   1.000
_cell.length_c   1.000
_cell.angle_alpha   90.00
_cell.angle_beta   90.00
_cell.angle_gamma   90.00
#
_symmetry.space_group_name_H-M   'P 1'
#
loop_
_entity.id
_entity.type
_entity.pdbx_description
1 polymer ?
#
loop_
_entity_poly.entity_id
_entity_poly.type
_entity_poly.pdbx_seq_one_letter_code
_entity_poly.pdbx_strand_id
1 'polypeptide(L)'
;MGAGGDEIFQSENGDVRLRVTSHGGITVYTRANRTGAAASEEGRVAPLTPEELAFAEMQARFRSIQNRARRSIGQPVLFTVPAQMTPLAAGVVTDAAERAAEGLTEAPLTNVRHVIIVIGRAPAVALRGDTLLIQVAPQLGYAGRPSSSAIRNVVMGQVQGPEQ
;
A
#
# COMPACT_ATOMS: atom_id res chain seq x y z
N MET A 1 3.48 -14.23 -12.41
CA MET A 1 4.81 -14.62 -12.90
C MET A 1 4.68 -15.16 -14.31
N GLY A 2 5.54 -14.73 -15.22
CA GLY A 2 5.61 -15.27 -16.58
C GLY A 2 6.38 -16.60 -16.61
N ALA A 3 6.20 -17.36 -17.69
CA ALA A 3 7.05 -18.52 -17.97
C ALA A 3 8.53 -18.05 -18.06
N GLY A 4 9.41 -18.61 -17.22
CA GLY A 4 10.84 -18.26 -17.18
C GLY A 4 11.30 -17.42 -15.98
N GLY A 5 10.40 -17.11 -15.03
CA GLY A 5 10.75 -16.32 -13.84
C GLY A 5 10.59 -14.81 -14.04
N ASP A 6 9.88 -14.41 -15.09
CA ASP A 6 9.63 -13.00 -15.39
C ASP A 6 8.59 -12.39 -14.44
N GLU A 7 8.85 -11.16 -14.03
CA GLU A 7 7.88 -10.33 -13.32
C GLU A 7 7.04 -9.56 -14.33
N ILE A 8 5.72 -9.70 -14.23
CA ILE A 8 4.77 -9.06 -15.13
C ILE A 8 3.86 -8.17 -14.29
N PHE A 9 3.90 -6.88 -14.57
CA PHE A 9 2.99 -5.88 -14.01
C PHE A 9 1.87 -5.64 -15.00
N GLN A 10 0.65 -5.85 -14.56
CA GLN A 10 -0.56 -5.68 -15.36
C GLN A 10 -1.43 -4.57 -14.77
N SER A 11 -2.21 -3.92 -15.61
CA SER A 11 -3.31 -3.09 -15.13
C SER A 11 -4.48 -3.97 -14.65
N GLU A 12 -5.43 -3.38 -13.92
CA GLU A 12 -6.65 -4.05 -13.45
C GLU A 12 -7.43 -4.77 -14.56
N ASN A 13 -7.37 -4.26 -15.80
CA ASN A 13 -8.04 -4.85 -16.96
C ASN A 13 -7.27 -6.03 -17.59
N GLY A 14 -6.16 -6.47 -16.98
CA GLY A 14 -5.32 -7.56 -17.50
C GLY A 14 -4.28 -7.13 -18.55
N ASP A 15 -4.27 -5.87 -19.00
CA ASP A 15 -3.24 -5.39 -19.93
C ASP A 15 -1.86 -5.41 -19.28
N VAL A 16 -0.89 -6.09 -19.89
CA VAL A 16 0.52 -5.99 -19.50
C VAL A 16 0.99 -4.54 -19.66
N ARG A 17 1.67 -4.02 -18.64
CA ARG A 17 2.24 -2.66 -18.61
C ARG A 17 3.75 -2.69 -18.55
N LEU A 18 4.30 -3.65 -17.81
CA LEU A 18 5.74 -3.80 -17.66
C LEU A 18 6.07 -5.28 -17.51
N ARG A 19 7.13 -5.71 -18.19
CA ARG A 19 7.71 -7.04 -18.05
C ARG A 19 9.18 -6.88 -17.68
N VAL A 20 9.61 -7.49 -16.60
CA VAL A 20 11.01 -7.62 -16.21
C VAL A 20 11.41 -9.07 -16.40
N THR A 21 12.40 -9.30 -17.25
CA THR A 21 12.96 -10.63 -17.46
C THR A 21 13.88 -11.03 -16.31
N SER A 22 14.09 -12.32 -16.11
CA SER A 22 15.02 -12.84 -15.08
C SER A 22 16.45 -12.30 -15.19
N HIS A 23 16.89 -11.89 -16.37
CA HIS A 23 18.20 -11.26 -16.61
C HIS A 23 18.20 -9.73 -16.45
N GLY A 24 17.07 -9.13 -16.04
CA GLY A 24 16.95 -7.69 -15.78
C GLY A 24 16.53 -6.84 -16.99
N GLY A 25 16.30 -7.43 -18.16
CA GLY A 25 15.74 -6.72 -19.31
C GLY A 25 14.31 -6.26 -19.05
N ILE A 26 14.01 -4.98 -19.31
CA ILE A 26 12.70 -4.37 -19.07
C ILE A 26 12.00 -4.06 -20.40
N THR A 27 10.73 -4.44 -20.51
CA THR A 27 9.86 -4.05 -21.64
C THR A 27 8.65 -3.29 -21.11
N VAL A 28 8.42 -2.09 -21.64
CA VAL A 28 7.29 -1.23 -21.30
C VAL A 28 6.21 -1.33 -22.38
N TYR A 29 4.97 -1.55 -21.95
CA TYR A 29 3.80 -1.65 -22.81
C TYR A 29 2.90 -0.45 -22.52
N THR A 30 2.62 0.35 -23.53
CA THR A 30 1.76 1.53 -23.41
C THR A 30 0.50 1.37 -24.26
N ARG A 31 -0.48 2.26 -24.07
CA ARG A 31 -1.66 2.27 -24.95
C ARG A 31 -1.28 2.55 -26.40
N ALA A 32 -0.27 3.38 -26.62
CA ALA A 32 0.25 3.73 -27.94
C ALA A 32 1.15 2.65 -28.55
N ASN A 33 1.83 1.85 -27.71
CA ASN A 33 2.70 0.77 -28.15
C ASN A 33 2.36 -0.53 -27.38
N ARG A 34 1.46 -1.32 -27.96
CA ARG A 34 0.98 -2.60 -27.42
C ARG A 34 1.93 -3.77 -27.66
N THR A 35 2.86 -3.65 -28.61
CA THR A 35 3.90 -4.66 -28.87
C THR A 35 5.08 -4.56 -27.89
N GLY A 36 5.12 -3.49 -27.09
CA GLY A 36 6.17 -3.22 -26.12
C GLY A 36 7.36 -2.49 -26.72
N ALA A 37 8.07 -1.76 -25.88
CA ALA A 37 9.35 -1.14 -26.17
C ALA A 37 10.38 -1.58 -25.13
N ALA A 38 11.59 -1.93 -25.57
CA ALA A 38 12.69 -2.17 -24.65
C ALA A 38 13.02 -0.87 -23.91
N ALA A 39 13.13 -0.95 -22.59
CA ALA A 39 13.58 0.17 -21.76
C ALA A 39 15.07 0.00 -21.45
N SER A 40 15.81 1.09 -21.58
CA SER A 40 17.19 1.22 -21.10
C SER A 40 17.22 2.20 -19.93
N GLU A 41 18.13 2.00 -18.99
CA GLU A 41 18.38 2.97 -17.93
C GLU A 41 18.99 4.25 -18.54
N GLU A 42 18.30 5.38 -18.41
CA GLU A 42 18.81 6.68 -18.86
C GLU A 42 19.67 7.34 -17.77
N GLY A 43 19.34 7.12 -16.50
CA GLY A 43 20.09 7.64 -15.38
C GLY A 43 19.46 7.29 -14.03
N ARG A 44 20.23 7.50 -12.96
CA ARG A 44 19.77 7.29 -11.58
C ARG A 44 19.22 8.59 -11.01
N VAL A 45 17.96 8.57 -10.60
CA VAL A 45 17.28 9.69 -9.94
C VAL A 45 17.17 9.46 -8.44
N ALA A 46 16.91 10.54 -7.69
CA ALA A 46 16.66 10.46 -6.26
C ALA A 46 15.45 9.53 -5.98
N PRO A 47 15.48 8.74 -4.89
CA PRO A 47 14.34 7.91 -4.50
C PRO A 47 13.09 8.76 -4.27
N LEU A 48 11.93 8.19 -4.58
CA LEU A 48 10.65 8.80 -4.22
C LEU A 48 10.53 8.88 -2.70
N THR A 49 10.31 10.08 -2.19
CA THR A 49 10.05 10.34 -0.79
C THR A 49 8.54 10.56 -0.57
N PRO A 50 7.99 10.08 0.56
CA PRO A 50 6.64 10.44 0.96
C PRO A 50 6.46 11.96 1.00
N GLU A 51 5.28 12.42 0.60
CA GLU A 51 4.87 13.82 0.74
C GLU A 51 4.86 14.21 2.21
N GLU A 52 5.53 15.31 2.57
CA GLU A 52 5.42 15.87 3.91
C GLU A 52 4.07 16.56 4.07
N LEU A 53 3.27 16.13 5.04
CA LEU A 53 1.90 16.63 5.23
C LEU A 53 1.80 17.45 6.51
N ALA A 54 1.18 18.62 6.41
CA ALA A 54 0.76 19.36 7.60
C ALA A 54 -0.38 18.59 8.31
N PHE A 55 -0.50 18.76 9.62
CA PHE A 55 -1.50 18.04 10.42
C PHE A 55 -2.95 18.28 9.94
N ALA A 56 -3.27 19.51 9.53
CA ALA A 56 -4.59 19.85 9.00
C ALA A 56 -4.89 19.14 7.66
N GLU A 57 -3.89 19.06 6.77
CA GLU A 57 -4.01 18.37 5.48
C GLU A 57 -4.16 16.86 5.67
N MET A 58 -3.36 16.28 6.58
CA MET A 58 -3.48 14.89 6.99
C MET A 58 -4.90 14.59 7.48
N GLN A 59 -5.45 15.41 8.39
CA GLN A 59 -6.83 15.22 8.87
C GLN A 59 -7.86 15.25 7.75
N ALA A 60 -7.72 16.19 6.79
CA ALA A 60 -8.62 16.28 5.65
C ALA A 60 -8.53 15.02 4.76
N ARG A 61 -7.31 14.52 4.48
CA ARG A 61 -7.11 13.27 3.74
C ARG A 61 -7.69 12.07 4.49
N PHE A 62 -7.47 11.95 5.79
CA PHE A 62 -8.04 10.86 6.60
C PHE A 62 -9.57 10.83 6.56
N ARG A 63 -10.23 11.98 6.68
CA ARG A 63 -11.70 12.06 6.54
C ARG A 63 -12.16 11.60 5.16
N SER A 64 -11.43 11.94 4.11
CA SER A 64 -11.71 11.47 2.75
C SER A 64 -11.54 9.95 2.61
N ILE A 65 -10.45 9.40 3.15
CA ILE A 65 -10.15 7.96 3.14
C ILE A 65 -11.24 7.19 3.89
N GLN A 66 -11.58 7.60 5.12
CA GLN A 66 -12.64 6.97 5.92
C GLN A 66 -13.99 6.95 5.18
N ASN A 67 -14.38 8.08 4.57
CA ASN A 67 -15.61 8.18 3.82
C ASN A 67 -15.62 7.29 2.57
N ARG A 68 -14.47 7.15 1.89
CA ARG A 68 -14.32 6.27 0.72
C ARG A 68 -14.37 4.81 1.14
N ALA A 69 -13.59 4.43 2.14
CA ALA A 69 -13.56 3.08 2.70
C ALA A 69 -14.95 2.62 3.14
N ARG A 70 -15.70 3.47 3.85
CA ARG A 70 -17.08 3.17 4.27
C ARG A 70 -18.00 2.82 3.08
N ARG A 71 -17.89 3.56 1.99
CA ARG A 71 -18.72 3.34 0.79
C ARG A 71 -18.33 2.06 0.06
N SER A 72 -17.04 1.78 -0.06
CA SER A 72 -16.54 0.61 -0.78
C SER A 72 -16.72 -0.70 -0.01
N ILE A 73 -16.49 -0.68 1.32
CA ILE A 73 -16.56 -1.87 2.18
C ILE A 73 -18.02 -2.17 2.57
N GLY A 74 -18.89 -1.16 2.59
CA GLY A 74 -20.30 -1.31 2.98
C GLY A 74 -20.55 -1.25 4.50
N GLN A 75 -19.52 -1.02 5.31
CA GLN A 75 -19.64 -0.82 6.76
C GLN A 75 -18.68 0.26 7.27
N PRO A 76 -18.96 0.89 8.43
CA PRO A 76 -18.04 1.85 9.05
C PRO A 76 -16.73 1.18 9.49
N VAL A 77 -15.60 1.80 9.13
CA VAL A 77 -14.27 1.43 9.62
C VAL A 77 -13.62 2.68 10.23
N LEU A 78 -13.29 2.62 11.52
CA LEU A 78 -12.64 3.71 12.23
C LEU A 78 -11.12 3.63 12.04
N PHE A 79 -10.50 4.73 11.62
CA PHE A 79 -9.05 4.83 11.54
C PHE A 79 -8.53 5.67 12.70
N THR A 80 -7.63 5.11 13.50
CA THR A 80 -6.93 5.75 14.61
C THR A 80 -5.46 5.91 14.26
N VAL A 81 -4.93 7.11 14.46
CA VAL A 81 -3.53 7.46 14.18
C VAL A 81 -2.91 8.19 15.35
N PRO A 82 -1.57 8.27 15.45
CA PRO A 82 -0.91 9.02 16.51
C PRO A 82 -1.31 10.50 16.46
N ALA A 83 -1.53 11.11 17.62
CA ALA A 83 -1.96 12.51 17.71
C ALA A 83 -0.84 13.51 17.35
N GLN A 84 0.41 13.10 17.52
CA GLN A 84 1.59 13.92 17.28
C GLN A 84 2.59 13.13 16.44
N MET A 85 3.07 13.72 15.35
CA MET A 85 4.08 13.15 14.47
C MET A 85 4.72 14.25 13.62
N THR A 86 5.88 13.96 13.04
CA THR A 86 6.53 14.88 12.09
C THR A 86 5.76 14.93 10.75
N PRO A 87 5.92 15.98 9.92
CA PRO A 87 5.29 16.06 8.61
C PRO A 87 5.60 14.87 7.69
N LEU A 88 6.85 14.38 7.73
CA LEU A 88 7.25 13.16 7.00
C LEU A 88 6.50 11.92 7.49
N ALA A 89 6.37 11.77 8.81
CA ALA A 89 5.61 10.66 9.39
C ALA A 89 4.12 10.75 9.05
N ALA A 90 3.55 11.96 8.99
CA ALA A 90 2.18 12.19 8.54
C ALA A 90 1.96 11.74 7.10
N GLY A 91 2.94 11.98 6.21
CA GLY A 91 2.96 11.43 4.85
C GLY A 91 2.84 9.91 4.82
N VAL A 92 3.75 9.23 5.54
CA VAL A 92 3.79 7.76 5.59
C VAL A 92 2.53 7.16 6.24
N VAL A 93 2.04 7.76 7.33
CA VAL A 93 0.81 7.33 8.02
C VAL A 93 -0.42 7.49 7.12
N THR A 94 -0.51 8.58 6.37
CA THR A 94 -1.60 8.82 5.42
C THR A 94 -1.55 7.79 4.28
N ASP A 95 -0.38 7.55 3.71
CA ASP A 95 -0.20 6.53 2.67
C ASP A 95 -0.56 5.12 3.19
N ALA A 96 -0.15 4.78 4.42
CA ALA A 96 -0.53 3.51 5.04
C ALA A 96 -2.04 3.37 5.24
N ALA A 97 -2.75 4.46 5.57
CA ALA A 97 -4.20 4.47 5.67
C ALA A 97 -4.88 4.25 4.31
N GLU A 98 -4.34 4.82 3.24
CA GLU A 98 -4.81 4.55 1.88
C GLU A 98 -4.61 3.08 1.50
N ARG A 99 -3.42 2.53 1.72
CA ARG A 99 -3.12 1.12 1.46
C ARG A 99 -4.02 0.19 2.27
N ALA A 100 -4.35 0.57 3.50
CA ALA A 100 -5.30 -0.17 4.33
C ALA A 100 -6.73 -0.13 3.78
N ALA A 101 -7.23 1.05 3.39
CA ALA A 101 -8.55 1.17 2.79
C ALA A 101 -8.67 0.37 1.48
N GLU A 102 -7.61 0.37 0.67
CA GLU A 102 -7.51 -0.41 -0.57
C GLU A 102 -7.49 -1.91 -0.28
N GLY A 103 -6.58 -2.37 0.60
CA GLY A 103 -6.49 -3.78 0.98
C GLY A 103 -7.77 -4.33 1.61
N LEU A 104 -8.50 -3.52 2.38
CA LEU A 104 -9.80 -3.87 2.94
C LEU A 104 -10.91 -3.92 1.87
N THR A 105 -10.84 -3.06 0.86
CA THR A 105 -11.80 -3.07 -0.27
C THR A 105 -11.62 -4.32 -1.12
N GLU A 106 -10.38 -4.77 -1.31
CA GLU A 106 -10.07 -6.00 -2.04
C GLU A 106 -10.32 -7.29 -1.24
N ALA A 107 -10.50 -7.20 0.08
CA ALA A 107 -10.74 -8.35 0.94
C ALA A 107 -12.24 -8.73 0.94
N PRO A 108 -12.64 -9.88 0.37
CA PRO A 108 -14.04 -10.30 0.41
C PRO A 108 -14.49 -10.56 1.85
N LEU A 109 -15.60 -9.92 2.26
CA LEU A 109 -16.26 -10.11 3.56
C LEU A 109 -15.35 -9.86 4.79
N THR A 110 -14.68 -8.71 4.83
CA THR A 110 -13.87 -8.31 6.00
C THR A 110 -14.72 -7.99 7.24
N ASN A 111 -14.28 -8.48 8.40
CA ASN A 111 -14.86 -8.13 9.71
C ASN A 111 -14.13 -6.98 10.41
N VAL A 112 -13.17 -6.33 9.74
CA VAL A 112 -12.41 -5.23 10.33
C VAL A 112 -13.31 -4.03 10.57
N ARG A 113 -13.34 -3.57 11.82
CA ARG A 113 -14.07 -2.36 12.26
C ARG A 113 -13.13 -1.24 12.69
N HIS A 114 -11.92 -1.59 13.12
CA HIS A 114 -10.93 -0.65 13.60
C HIS A 114 -9.60 -0.84 12.89
N VAL A 115 -9.02 0.25 12.40
CA VAL A 115 -7.66 0.28 11.86
C VAL A 115 -6.85 1.19 12.77
N ILE A 116 -5.87 0.63 13.46
CA ILE A 116 -4.99 1.38 14.36
C ILE A 116 -3.63 1.46 13.70
N ILE A 117 -3.18 2.67 13.38
CA ILE A 117 -1.86 2.92 12.81
C ILE A 117 -0.94 3.42 13.93
N VAL A 118 0.20 2.76 14.09
CA VAL A 118 1.24 3.11 15.08
C VAL A 118 2.59 3.29 14.40
N ILE A 119 3.46 4.08 15.01
CA ILE A 119 4.84 4.26 14.54
C ILE A 119 5.75 3.29 15.29
N GLY A 120 6.62 2.59 14.56
CA GLY A 120 7.60 1.67 15.12
C GLY A 120 8.88 1.59 14.28
N ARG A 121 9.69 0.55 14.53
CA ARG A 121 11.03 0.41 13.91
C ARG A 121 11.00 -0.25 12.53
N ALA A 122 9.97 -1.05 12.26
CA ALA A 122 9.78 -1.77 11.00
C ALA A 122 8.29 -1.83 10.63
N PRO A 123 7.93 -1.94 9.34
CA PRO A 123 6.54 -2.12 8.92
C PRO A 123 6.01 -3.47 9.39
N ALA A 124 4.79 -3.48 9.91
CA ALA A 124 4.10 -4.72 10.30
C ALA A 124 2.59 -4.57 10.16
N VAL A 125 1.88 -5.68 9.99
CA VAL A 125 0.41 -5.72 9.98
C VAL A 125 -0.09 -6.94 10.75
N ALA A 126 -0.88 -6.66 11.79
CA ALA A 126 -1.62 -7.51 12.72
C ALA A 126 -3.13 -7.54 12.48
N LEU A 127 -3.80 -8.69 12.35
CA LEU A 127 -5.25 -8.76 12.63
C LEU A 127 -5.48 -9.36 14.02
N ARG A 128 -6.24 -8.65 14.87
CA ARG A 128 -6.62 -9.06 16.22
C ARG A 128 -8.13 -8.85 16.38
N GLY A 129 -8.91 -9.92 16.24
CA GLY A 129 -10.37 -9.81 16.23
C GLY A 129 -10.86 -8.93 15.06
N ASP A 130 -11.57 -7.84 15.38
CA ASP A 130 -12.04 -6.86 14.40
C ASP A 130 -11.07 -5.68 14.18
N THR A 131 -9.89 -5.73 14.80
CA THR A 131 -8.92 -4.64 14.82
C THR A 131 -7.68 -5.00 13.99
N LEU A 132 -7.44 -4.20 12.96
CA LEU A 132 -6.25 -4.25 12.13
C LEU A 132 -5.20 -3.27 12.69
N LEU A 133 -4.14 -3.81 13.28
CA LEU A 133 -2.98 -3.04 13.74
C LEU A 133 -1.97 -2.92 12.61
N ILE A 134 -1.64 -1.69 12.25
CA ILE A 134 -0.64 -1.37 11.22
C ILE A 134 0.48 -0.60 11.88
N GLN A 135 1.70 -1.14 11.80
CA GLN A 135 2.89 -0.44 12.22
C GLN A 135 3.59 0.16 10.99
N VAL A 136 3.95 1.43 11.07
CA VAL A 136 4.75 2.13 10.06
C VAL A 136 6.10 2.54 10.62
N ALA A 137 7.09 2.63 9.73
CA ALA A 137 8.47 3.01 10.00
C ALA A 137 8.87 4.19 9.10
N PRO A 138 8.54 5.44 9.46
CA PRO A 138 8.71 6.61 8.60
C PRO A 138 10.13 6.82 8.06
N GLN A 139 11.15 6.38 8.81
CA GLN A 139 12.55 6.42 8.41
C GLN A 139 12.88 5.61 7.15
N LEU A 140 12.02 4.66 6.75
CA LEU A 140 12.17 3.87 5.53
C LEU A 140 11.39 4.49 4.34
N GLY A 141 10.82 5.68 4.51
CA GLY A 141 10.00 6.34 3.50
C GLY A 141 8.81 5.48 3.08
N TYR A 142 8.60 5.35 1.77
CA TYR A 142 7.60 4.42 1.26
C TYR A 142 7.91 2.98 1.68
N ALA A 143 9.14 2.47 1.75
CA ALA A 143 9.34 1.09 2.23
C ALA A 143 8.86 0.84 3.69
N GLY A 144 8.58 1.91 4.45
CA GLY A 144 8.15 1.89 5.85
C GLY A 144 6.68 1.57 6.13
N ARG A 145 5.87 1.17 5.14
CA ARG A 145 4.46 0.77 5.38
C ARG A 145 4.10 -0.56 4.68
N PRO A 146 3.19 -1.36 5.25
CA PRO A 146 2.65 -2.53 4.56
C PRO A 146 1.94 -2.15 3.25
N SER A 147 2.02 -3.02 2.25
CA SER A 147 1.27 -2.87 0.99
C SER A 147 -0.21 -3.23 1.17
N SER A 148 -1.08 -2.76 0.26
CA SER A 148 -2.50 -3.14 0.22
C SER A 148 -2.68 -4.65 0.11
N SER A 149 -1.86 -5.31 -0.71
CA SER A 149 -1.82 -6.77 -0.83
C SER A 149 -1.41 -7.49 0.46
N ALA A 150 -0.40 -6.99 1.18
CA ALA A 150 -0.01 -7.56 2.47
C ALA A 150 -1.16 -7.43 3.49
N ILE A 151 -1.83 -6.27 3.52
CA ILE A 151 -2.98 -6.01 4.38
C ILE A 151 -4.13 -6.95 4.05
N ARG A 152 -4.50 -7.06 2.76
CA ARG A 152 -5.53 -7.99 2.29
C ARG A 152 -5.21 -9.42 2.71
N ASN A 153 -3.97 -9.87 2.51
CA ASN A 153 -3.57 -11.23 2.85
C ASN A 153 -3.68 -11.51 4.36
N VAL A 154 -3.31 -10.56 5.22
CA VAL A 154 -3.49 -10.72 6.69
C VAL A 154 -4.97 -10.76 7.06
N VAL A 155 -5.79 -9.89 6.46
CA VAL A 155 -7.24 -9.86 6.69
C VAL A 155 -7.90 -11.18 6.24
N MET A 156 -7.39 -11.77 5.17
CA MET A 156 -7.85 -13.06 4.63
C MET A 156 -7.24 -14.28 5.34
N GLY A 157 -6.39 -14.08 6.36
CA GLY A 157 -5.71 -15.18 7.07
C GLY A 157 -4.65 -15.92 6.25
N GLN A 158 -4.20 -15.35 5.12
CA GLN A 158 -3.22 -15.97 4.22
C GLN A 158 -1.78 -15.77 4.67
N VAL A 159 -1.51 -14.80 5.56
CA VAL A 159 -0.21 -14.57 6.18
C VAL A 159 -0.44 -14.26 7.65
N GLN A 160 -0.22 -15.23 8.53
CA GLN A 160 -0.01 -14.94 9.95
C GLN A 160 1.44 -14.48 10.10
N GLY A 161 1.64 -13.18 10.37
CA GLY A 161 2.93 -12.70 10.87
C GLY A 161 3.27 -13.44 12.19
N PRO A 162 4.55 -13.65 12.50
CA PRO A 162 4.96 -14.48 13.62
C PRO A 162 4.28 -13.99 14.91
N GLU A 163 3.59 -14.91 15.60
CA GLU A 163 3.16 -14.70 16.96
C GLU A 163 4.42 -14.47 17.82
N GLN A 164 4.49 -13.30 18.47
CA GLN A 164 5.44 -13.04 19.53
C GLN A 164 4.71 -13.15 20.86
#